data_AF-A0A2J6IIN0-F1
#
_entry.id   AF-A0A2J6IIN0-F1
#
_cell.length_a   1.000
_cell.length_b   1.000
_cell.length_c   1.000
_cell.angle_alpha   90.00
_cell.angle_beta   90.00
_cell.angle_gamma   90.00
#
_symmetry.space_group_name_H-M   'P 1'
#
loop_
_entity.id
_entity.type
_entity.pdbx_description
1 polymer ?
#
loop_
_entity_poly.entity_id
_entity_poly.type
_entity_poly.pdbx_seq_one_letter_code
_entity_poly.pdbx_strand_id
1 'polypeptide(L)' 'MSELIEKLKVQIIEQLNLEDMEPEDIDASEPLFGEGLGLDSIDALELIVLLEKEYGIKIQNPKDGQK' A
#
# COMPACT_ATOMS: atom_id res chain seq x y z
N MET A 1 -12.82 3.14 -10.82
CA MET A 1 -11.91 3.70 -9.79
C MET A 1 -12.02 2.92 -8.50
N SER A 2 -13.24 2.68 -7.98
CA SER A 2 -13.48 1.80 -6.82
C SER A 2 -12.86 0.41 -6.97
N GLU A 3 -13.01 -0.24 -8.12
CA GLU A 3 -12.47 -1.60 -8.34
C GLU A 3 -10.94 -1.70 -8.20
N LEU A 4 -10.20 -0.65 -8.58
CA LEU A 4 -8.74 -0.64 -8.45
C LEU A 4 -8.34 -0.45 -6.98
N ILE A 5 -9.06 0.40 -6.25
CA ILE A 5 -8.81 0.64 -4.82
C ILE A 5 -9.06 -0.64 -4.02
N GLU A 6 -10.20 -1.30 -4.25
CA GLU A 6 -10.53 -2.59 -3.61
C GLU A 6 -9.48 -3.66 -3.90
N LYS A 7 -9.05 -3.77 -5.16
CA LYS A 7 -7.99 -4.70 -5.54
C LYS A 7 -6.67 -4.38 -4.80
N LEU A 8 -6.31 -3.10 -4.71
CA LEU A 8 -5.06 -2.69 -4.06
C LEU A 8 -5.11 -3.00 -2.56
N LYS A 9 -6.24 -2.77 -1.89
CA LYS A 9 -6.44 -3.08 -0.46
C LYS A 9 -6.22 -4.56 -0.17
N VAL A 10 -6.82 -5.44 -0.97
CA VAL A 10 -6.60 -6.89 -0.86
C VAL A 10 -5.12 -7.24 -1.04
N GLN A 11 -4.48 -6.69 -2.08
CA GLN A 11 -3.06 -6.96 -2.34
C GLN A 11 -2.15 -6.44 -1.22
N ILE A 12 -2.47 -5.30 -0.60
CA ILE A 12 -1.72 -4.75 0.53
C ILE A 12 -1.83 -5.69 1.73
N ILE A 13 -3.04 -6.15 2.07
CA ILE A 13 -3.28 -7.08 3.18
C ILE A 13 -2.52 -8.40 2.97
N GLU A 14 -2.62 -8.96 1.77
CA GLU A 14 -1.93 -10.21 1.41
C GLU A 14 -0.40 -10.05 1.41
N GLN A 15 0.11 -8.93 0.89
CA GLN A 15 1.55 -8.71 0.75
C GLN A 15 2.23 -8.42 2.10
N LEU A 16 1.57 -7.65 2.96
CA LEU A 16 2.07 -7.23 4.27
C LEU A 16 1.62 -8.16 5.40
N ASN A 17 0.93 -9.25 5.07
CA ASN A 17 0.41 -10.25 6.00
C ASN A 17 -0.43 -9.63 7.15
N LEU A 18 -1.33 -8.71 6.81
CA LEU A 18 -2.21 -8.04 7.76
C LEU A 18 -3.41 -8.96 8.11
N GLU A 19 -3.15 -10.06 8.81
CA GLU A 19 -4.12 -11.13 9.09
C GLU A 19 -5.37 -10.66 9.87
N ASP A 20 -5.26 -9.55 10.60
CA ASP A 20 -6.33 -8.97 11.42
C ASP A 20 -7.07 -7.81 10.73
N MET A 21 -6.89 -7.62 9.42
CA MET A 21 -7.51 -6.53 8.66
C MET A 21 -8.29 -7.02 7.45
N GLU A 22 -9.47 -6.44 7.23
CA GLU A 22 -10.24 -6.61 5.99
C GLU A 22 -10.04 -5.41 5.06
N PRO A 23 -10.23 -5.57 3.73
CA PRO A 23 -10.14 -4.46 2.78
C PRO A 23 -11.07 -3.29 3.13
N GLU A 24 -12.20 -3.59 3.76
CA GLU A 24 -13.19 -2.62 4.21
C GLU A 24 -12.68 -1.74 5.36
N ASP A 25 -11.72 -2.22 6.16
CA ASP A 25 -11.12 -1.50 7.28
C ASP A 25 -10.08 -0.46 6.85
N ILE A 26 -9.60 -0.53 5.60
CA ILE A 26 -8.61 0.39 5.06
C ILE A 26 -9.32 1.61 4.45
N ASP A 27 -9.16 2.80 5.03
CA ASP A 27 -9.60 4.04 4.38
C ASP A 27 -8.58 4.49 3.32
N ALA A 28 -9.01 4.58 2.07
CA ALA A 28 -8.18 5.05 0.96
C ALA A 28 -7.79 6.54 1.07
N SER A 29 -8.43 7.28 1.97
CA SER A 29 -8.16 8.70 2.27
C SER A 29 -7.15 8.88 3.39
N GLU A 30 -6.88 7.83 4.17
CA GLU A 30 -5.92 7.87 5.27
C GLU A 30 -4.50 7.56 4.79
N PRO A 31 -3.47 8.08 5.49
CA PRO A 31 -2.10 7.73 5.18
C PRO A 31 -1.84 6.24 5.44
N LEU A 32 -1.10 5.61 4.52
CA LEU A 32 -0.66 4.23 4.70
C LEU A 32 0.49 4.14 5.72
N PHE A 33 1.37 5.14 5.77
CA PHE A 33 2.58 5.12 6.60
C PHE A 33 2.41 5.98 7.86
N GLY A 34 2.90 5.49 8.99
CA GLY A 34 2.86 6.23 10.26
C GLY A 34 1.46 6.30 10.86
N GLU A 35 0.76 7.43 10.73
CA GLU A 35 -0.62 7.56 11.24
C GLU A 35 -1.61 7.04 10.19
N GLY A 36 -2.53 6.14 10.58
CA GLY A 36 -3.46 5.45 9.67
C GLY A 36 -3.21 3.94 9.70
N LEU A 37 -2.84 3.35 8.55
CA LEU A 37 -2.56 1.90 8.43
C LEU A 37 -1.33 1.45 9.25
N GLY A 38 -0.48 2.40 9.67
CA GLY A 38 0.60 2.11 10.60
C GLY A 38 1.84 1.47 9.97
N LEU A 39 1.94 1.49 8.64
CA LEU A 39 3.05 0.85 7.93
C LEU A 39 4.39 1.47 8.27
N ASP A 40 5.39 0.61 8.43
CA ASP A 40 6.76 1.00 8.75
C ASP A 40 7.65 1.12 7.49
N SER A 41 8.96 1.31 7.70
CA SER A 41 9.91 1.45 6.60
C SER A 41 10.20 0.14 5.85
N ILE A 42 9.94 -1.01 6.46
CA ILE A 42 10.08 -2.34 5.85
C ILE A 42 8.86 -2.59 4.96
N ASP A 43 7.67 -2.33 5.48
CA ASP A 43 6.41 -2.46 4.74
C ASP A 43 6.40 -1.59 3.47
N ALA A 44 6.99 -0.39 3.56
CA ALA A 44 7.15 0.50 2.40
C ALA A 44 7.92 -0.16 1.25
N LEU A 45 8.96 -0.94 1.55
CA LEU A 45 9.75 -1.64 0.54
C LEU A 45 8.95 -2.77 -0.09
N GLU A 46 8.19 -3.51 0.71
CA GLU A 46 7.33 -4.59 0.20
C GLU A 46 6.22 -4.04 -0.69
N LEU A 47 5.62 -2.90 -0.33
CA LEU A 47 4.65 -2.19 -1.15
C LEU A 47 5.25 -1.72 -2.48
N ILE A 48 6.48 -1.19 -2.48
CA ILE A 48 7.18 -0.81 -3.71
C ILE A 48 7.40 -2.03 -4.61
N VAL A 49 7.79 -3.17 -4.04
CA VAL A 49 8.01 -4.43 -4.78
C VAL A 49 6.70 -4.95 -5.36
N LEU A 50 5.58 -4.87 -4.62
CA LEU A 50 4.25 -5.20 -5.11
C LEU A 50 3.88 -4.35 -6.33
N LEU A 51 4.04 -3.02 -6.22
CA LEU A 51 3.73 -2.09 -7.30
C LEU A 51 4.59 -2.34 -8.56
N GLU A 52 5.86 -2.68 -8.38
CA GLU A 52 6.75 -3.02 -9.49
C GLU A 52 6.32 -4.33 -10.17
N LYS A 53 5.97 -5.37 -9.40
CA LYS A 53 5.60 -6.69 -9.93
C LYS A 53 4.22 -6.72 -10.58
N GLU A 54 3.22 -6.14 -9.93
CA GLU A 54 1.82 -6.21 -10.35
C GLU A 54 1.47 -5.14 -11.37
N TYR A 55 2.10 -3.96 -11.29
CA TYR A 55 1.74 -2.80 -12.10
C TYR A 55 2.90 -2.27 -12.96
N GLY A 56 4.11 -2.84 -12.83
CA GLY A 56 5.29 -2.36 -13.56
C GLY A 56 5.75 -0.96 -13.14
N ILE A 57 5.27 -0.47 -11.99
CA ILE A 57 5.57 0.88 -11.50
C ILE A 57 6.87 0.83 -10.71
N LYS A 58 7.92 1.49 -11.21
CA LYS A 58 9.18 1.64 -10.48
C LYS A 58 9.19 2.95 -9.70
N ILE A 59 9.19 2.87 -8.38
CA ILE A 59 9.36 4.02 -7.50
C ILE A 59 10.88 4.32 -7.42
N GLN A 60 11.34 5.25 -8.26
CA GLN A 60 12.76 5.60 -8.37
C GLN A 60 13.24 6.54 -7.27
N ASN A 61 12.33 7.23 -6.58
CA ASN A 61 12.67 8.15 -5.50
C ASN A 61 11.55 8.18 -4.44
N PRO A 62 11.83 7.77 -3.19
CA PRO A 62 10.90 7.94 -2.08
C PRO A 62 10.54 9.41 -1.79
N LYS A 63 11.31 10.36 -2.36
CA LYS A 63 11.14 11.82 -2.20
C LYS A 63 10.18 12.47 -3.21
N ASP A 64 9.69 11.74 -4.21
CA ASP A 64 8.81 12.31 -5.23
C ASP A 64 7.32 12.35 -4.82
N GLY A 65 6.97 11.85 -3.63
CA GLY A 65 5.63 11.97 -3.03
C GLY A 65 5.35 13.31 -2.31
N GLN A 66 6.24 14.30 -2.40
CA GLN A 66 6.11 15.61 -1.75
C GLN A 66 6.04 16.81 -2.71
N LYS A 67 5.43 16.64 -3.89
CA LYS A 67 5.13 17.79 -4.77
C LYS A 67 3.66 17.86 -5.13
#